data_AF-A0A7Y1Y1M0-F1
#
_entry.id   AF-A0A7Y1Y1M0-F1
#
_cell.length_a   1.000
_cell.length_b   1.000
_cell.length_c   1.000
_cell.angle_alpha   90.00
_cell.angle_beta   90.00
_cell.angle_gamma   90.00
#
_symmetry.space_group_name_H-M   'P 1'
#
loop_
_entity.id
_entity.type
_entity.pdbx_description
1 polymer ?
#
loop_
_entity_poly.entity_id
_entity_poly.type
_entity_poly.pdbx_seq_one_letter_code
_entity_poly.pdbx_strand_id
1 'polypeptide(L)' 'CGVLDDSKAFLQYLEKVKLKLGNKVKLIEKHAFDNSIDVKINSKTNIHISNKIARNILVSSK' A
#
# COMPACT_ATOMS: atom_id res chain seq x y z
N CYS A 1 -16.21 -8.24 -15.77
CA CYS A 1 -16.98 -7.69 -14.64
C CYS A 1 -16.06 -7.76 -13.43
N GLY A 2 -15.36 -6.71 -13.03
CA GLY A 2 -15.87 -5.43 -12.53
C GLY A 2 -15.47 -5.41 -11.06
N VAL A 3 -14.30 -4.83 -10.78
CA VAL A 3 -13.67 -4.80 -9.45
C VAL A 3 -14.67 -4.32 -8.40
N LEU A 4 -14.83 -5.13 -7.35
CA LEU A 4 -15.64 -4.82 -6.18
C LEU A 4 -15.00 -3.62 -5.47
N ASP A 5 -15.76 -2.53 -5.43
CA ASP A 5 -15.44 -1.23 -4.84
C ASP A 5 -14.52 -0.32 -5.68
N ASP A 6 -15.20 0.58 -6.39
CA ASP A 6 -14.77 1.61 -7.31
C ASP A 6 -13.85 2.67 -6.66
N SER A 7 -12.68 2.26 -6.16
CA SER A 7 -11.75 3.19 -5.53
C SER A 7 -10.80 3.81 -6.55
N LYS A 8 -11.33 4.57 -7.51
CA LYS A 8 -10.52 5.46 -8.37
C LYS A 8 -9.51 6.27 -7.54
N ALA A 9 -9.93 6.72 -6.35
CA ALA A 9 -9.08 7.40 -5.38
C ALA A 9 -7.95 6.52 -4.82
N PHE A 10 -8.19 5.23 -4.59
CA PHE A 10 -7.15 4.27 -4.17
C PHE A 10 -6.18 3.96 -5.29
N LEU A 11 -6.66 3.74 -6.52
CA LEU A 11 -5.81 3.57 -7.70
C LEU A 11 -4.98 4.81 -7.99
N GLN A 12 -5.58 6.01 -7.90
CA GLN A 12 -4.85 7.28 -8.02
C GLN A 12 -3.86 7.49 -6.87
N TYR A 13 -4.20 7.05 -5.65
CA TYR A 13 -3.28 7.09 -4.53
C TYR A 13 -2.09 6.16 -4.77
N LEU A 14 -2.33 4.90 -5.15
CA LEU A 14 -1.31 3.92 -5.55
C LEU A 14 -0.39 4.48 -6.65
N GLU A 15 -0.97 5.14 -7.65
CA GLU A 15 -0.24 5.76 -8.74
C GLU A 15 0.61 6.95 -8.26
N LYS A 16 0.05 7.82 -7.40
CA LYS A 16 0.79 8.93 -6.75
C LYS A 16 1.97 8.42 -5.93
N VAL A 17 1.77 7.35 -5.17
CA VAL A 17 2.84 6.76 -4.36
C VAL A 17 3.78 5.86 -5.17
N LYS A 18 3.55 5.75 -6.49
CA LYS A 18 4.28 4.89 -7.43
C LYS A 18 4.34 3.43 -6.96
N LEU A 19 3.34 2.95 -6.23
CA LEU A 19 3.21 1.55 -5.83
C LEU A 19 2.57 0.79 -6.99
N LYS A 20 3.41 0.31 -7.92
CA LYS A 20 3.02 -0.56 -9.02
C LYS A 20 3.22 -2.03 -8.63
N LEU A 21 2.42 -2.92 -9.24
CA LEU A 21 2.64 -4.36 -9.15
C LEU A 21 4.07 -4.69 -9.57
N GLY A 22 4.76 -5.49 -8.74
CA GLY A 22 6.16 -5.89 -8.95
C GLY A 22 7.20 -5.02 -8.24
N ASN A 23 6.82 -3.91 -7.60
CA ASN A 23 7.75 -3.14 -6.78
C ASN A 23 8.10 -3.89 -5.48
N LYS A 24 9.38 -3.80 -5.09
CA LYS A 24 9.82 -4.31 -3.79
C LYS A 24 9.38 -3.33 -2.70
N VAL A 25 8.53 -3.83 -1.81
CA VAL A 25 8.06 -3.11 -0.63
C VAL A 25 8.77 -3.68 0.59
N LYS A 26 9.29 -2.81 1.45
CA LYS A 26 9.93 -3.19 2.72
C LYS A 26 9.15 -2.56 3.87
N LEU A 27 8.69 -3.38 4.81
CA LEU A 27 8.08 -2.85 6.03
C LEU A 27 9.16 -2.09 6.83
N ILE A 28 8.85 -0.85 7.20
CA ILE A 28 9.71 0.00 8.02
C ILE A 28 9.23 -0.05 9.46
N GLU A 29 7.95 0.25 9.67
CA GLU A 29 7.36 0.32 11.01
C GLU A 29 5.88 -0.07 10.98
N LYS A 30 5.36 -0.55 12.11
CA LYS A 30 3.94 -0.82 12.29
C LYS A 30 3.47 -0.05 13.52
N HIS A 31 2.52 0.84 13.33
CA HIS A 31 1.89 1.60 14.41
C HIS A 31 0.75 0.77 14.98
N ALA A 32 0.92 0.31 16.21
CA ALA A 32 -0.11 -0.45 16.91
C ALA A 32 -1.34 0.40 17.32
N PHE A 33 -1.21 1.74 17.31
CA PHE A 33 -2.27 2.67 17.70
C PHE A 33 -3.49 2.64 16.77
N ASP A 34 -3.29 2.84 15.45
CA ASP A 34 -4.37 2.75 14.45
C ASP A 34 -4.24 1.52 13.54
N ASN A 35 -3.26 0.65 13.79
CA ASN A 35 -2.87 -0.45 12.92
C ASN A 35 -2.37 0.01 11.53
N SER A 36 -1.85 1.24 11.40
CA SER A 36 -1.13 1.65 10.21
C SER A 36 0.27 1.02 10.13
N ILE A 37 0.81 1.00 8.92
CA ILE A 37 2.13 0.49 8.60
C ILE A 37 2.86 1.51 7.73
N ASP A 38 4.11 1.75 8.05
CA ASP A 38 5.03 2.48 7.17
C ASP A 38 5.82 1.48 6.35
N VAL A 39 5.78 1.67 5.03
CA VAL A 39 6.49 0.83 4.07
C VAL A 39 7.37 1.67 3.17
N LYS A 40 8.48 1.09 2.73
CA LYS A 40 9.43 1.70 1.81
C LYS A 40 9.42 0.98 0.48
N ILE A 41 9.13 1.71 -0.60
CA ILE A 41 9.16 1.22 -1.97
C ILE A 41 10.50 1.53 -2.61
N ASN A 42 11.11 0.52 -3.24
CA ASN A 42 12.30 0.68 -4.09
C ASN A 42 13.43 1.48 -3.43
N SER A 43 13.49 1.44 -2.09
CA SER A 43 14.43 2.21 -1.25
C SER A 43 14.42 3.73 -1.43
N LYS A 44 13.45 4.29 -2.17
CA LYS A 44 13.37 5.74 -2.46
C LYS A 44 12.15 6.41 -1.83
N THR A 45 11.03 5.69 -1.69
CA THR A 45 9.76 6.31 -1.29
C THR A 45 9.27 5.64 -0.02
N ASN A 46 9.11 6.41 1.06
CA ASN A 46 8.41 5.95 2.27
C ASN A 46 6.94 6.33 2.14
N ILE A 47 6.06 5.38 2.47
CA ILE A 47 4.62 5.55 2.37
C ILE A 47 4.01 5.04 3.66
N HIS A 48 3.14 5.87 4.20
CA HIS A 48 2.29 5.51 5.30
C HIS A 48 0.99 4.90 4.78
N ILE A 49 0.71 3.67 5.20
CA ILE A 49 -0.46 2.90 4.78
C ILE A 49 -1.29 2.62 6.03
N SER A 50 -2.47 3.21 6.13
CA SER A 50 -3.41 2.91 7.21
C SER A 50 -3.97 1.49 7.09
N ASN A 51 -4.47 0.93 8.18
CA ASN A 51 -5.03 -0.43 8.22
C ASN A 51 -6.07 -0.71 7.11
N LYS A 52 -6.92 0.29 6.79
CA LYS A 52 -7.91 0.18 5.69
C LYS A 52 -7.25 -0.04 4.33
N ILE A 53 -6.16 0.68 4.06
CA ILE A 53 -5.42 0.59 2.80
C ILE A 53 -4.64 -0.74 2.77
N ALA A 54 -4.00 -1.11 3.89
CA ALA A 54 -3.28 -2.38 4.02
C ALA A 54 -4.17 -3.60 3.75
N ARG A 55 -5.43 -3.58 4.22
CA ARG A 55 -6.42 -4.63 3.95
C ARG A 55 -6.83 -4.75 2.48
N ASN A 56 -6.73 -3.66 1.73
CA ASN A 56 -7.04 -3.63 0.29
C ASN A 56 -5.81 -3.93 -0.58
N ILE A 57 -4.63 -4.07 -0.01
CA ILE A 57 -3.40 -4.43 -0.72
C ILE A 57 -3.13 -5.92 -0.52
N LEU A 58 -3.27 -6.70 -1.57
CA LEU A 58 -2.85 -8.10 -1.59
C LEU A 58 -1.33 -8.14 -1.84
N VAL A 59 -0.54 -8.48 -0.81
CA VAL A 59 0.91 -8.71 -0.96
C VAL A 59 1.18 -10.19 -1.21
N SER A 60 1.85 -10.51 -2.31
CA SER A 60 2.33 -11.87 -2.57
C SER A 60 3.75 -12.00 -2.03
N SER A 61 3.90 -12.57 -0.84
CA SER A 61 5.20 -13.00 -0.32
C SER A 61 5.52 -14.38 -0.93
N LYS A 62 6.42 -14.42 -1.91
CA LYS A 62 6.98 -15.66 -2.43
C LYS A 62 8.44 -15.75 -2.03
#